data_AF-A0A0D8B7P8-F1
#
_entry.id   AF-A0A0D8B7P8-F1
#
_cell.length_a   1.000
_cell.length_b   1.000
_cell.length_c   1.000
_cell.angle_alpha   90.00
_cell.angle_beta   90.00
_cell.angle_gamma   90.00
#
_symmetry.space_group_name_H-M   'P 1'
#
loop_
_entity.id
_entity.type
_entity.pdbx_description
1 polymer ?
#
loop_
_entity_poly.entity_id
_entity_poly.type
_entity_poly.pdbx_seq_one_letter_code
_entity_poly.pdbx_strand_id
1 'polypeptide(L)'
;MPKHAPPRPAPPLPAPLPVPAAADRAAAAALRRAFRRHAAGVTIVTLTGAQGPVGFTATSVASLSQSPPLVSLSLSAGSSIVPTLHAADTLVVHLLSHDQHDLAARFAAPGADRFAAPTRWRTLGTGEPLLLDAAVWLRCRIRDRIPAGDHWLVVAEVVESRAERSVAPLVYHDGGYGTFVGPATGVPPVEAATPAAPQDGGGDGDGSGGSAGNGRAGNGRGDGGRSVGGPPAPDEGDLGIRARRATRPVRPGRSTPTKDGR
;
A
#
# COMPACT_ATOMS: atom_id res chain seq x y z
N MET A 1 15.45 29.32 -16.02
CA MET A 1 14.25 28.87 -15.28
C MET A 1 13.72 27.62 -15.96
N PRO A 2 13.67 26.43 -15.33
CA PRO A 2 13.14 25.27 -16.01
C PRO A 2 11.62 25.41 -16.14
N LYS A 3 11.13 25.28 -17.37
CA LYS A 3 9.73 25.36 -17.76
C LYS A 3 9.01 24.14 -17.19
N HIS A 4 8.23 24.33 -16.12
CA HIS A 4 7.38 23.29 -15.53
C HIS A 4 6.40 22.82 -16.61
N ALA A 5 6.50 21.54 -17.02
CA ALA A 5 5.54 20.95 -17.93
C ALA A 5 4.16 20.93 -17.25
N PRO A 6 3.06 21.24 -17.96
CA PRO A 6 1.73 21.19 -17.36
C PRO A 6 1.42 19.76 -16.90
N PRO A 7 0.70 19.58 -15.77
CA PRO A 7 0.32 18.26 -15.29
C PRO A 7 -0.46 17.51 -16.36
N ARG A 8 -0.12 16.24 -16.55
CA ARG A 8 -0.78 15.39 -17.56
C ARG A 8 -2.28 15.33 -17.21
N PRO A 9 -3.19 15.56 -18.18
CA PRO A 9 -4.61 15.49 -17.90
C PRO A 9 -4.97 14.11 -17.36
N ALA A 10 -5.74 14.09 -16.26
CA ALA A 10 -6.23 12.86 -15.67
C ALA A 10 -6.97 12.04 -16.74
N PRO A 11 -6.65 10.75 -16.92
CA PRO A 11 -7.43 9.91 -17.82
C PRO A 11 -8.89 9.90 -17.36
N PRO A 12 -9.84 9.79 -18.29
CA PRO A 12 -11.25 9.75 -17.94
C PRO A 12 -11.53 8.61 -16.97
N LEU A 13 -12.37 8.86 -15.96
CA LEU A 13 -12.85 7.83 -15.05
C LEU A 13 -13.47 6.69 -15.88
N PRO A 14 -13.16 5.42 -15.57
CA PRO A 14 -13.70 4.29 -16.29
C PRO A 14 -15.22 4.31 -16.19
N ALA A 15 -15.87 3.88 -17.27
CA ALA A 15 -17.31 3.72 -17.29
C ALA A 15 -17.75 2.76 -16.15
N PRO A 16 -18.95 2.94 -15.57
CA PRO A 16 -19.48 2.02 -14.57
C PRO A 16 -19.45 0.60 -15.10
N LEU A 17 -18.87 -0.33 -14.33
CA LEU A 17 -18.77 -1.70 -14.78
C LEU A 17 -20.16 -2.36 -14.88
N PRO A 18 -20.36 -3.23 -15.87
CA PRO A 18 -21.56 -4.03 -15.97
C PRO A 18 -21.72 -4.93 -14.74
N VAL A 19 -22.97 -5.24 -14.37
CA VAL A 19 -23.27 -6.16 -13.27
C VAL A 19 -22.72 -7.54 -13.64
N PRO A 20 -21.86 -8.17 -12.81
CA PRO A 20 -21.24 -9.45 -13.15
C PRO A 20 -22.29 -10.55 -13.32
N ALA A 21 -22.08 -11.46 -14.28
CA ALA A 21 -22.94 -12.63 -14.47
C ALA A 21 -22.88 -13.56 -13.23
N ALA A 22 -23.82 -14.50 -13.11
CA ALA A 22 -23.85 -15.42 -11.96
C ALA A 22 -22.56 -16.27 -11.83
N ALA A 23 -22.00 -16.71 -12.96
CA ALA A 23 -20.72 -17.42 -13.01
C ALA A 23 -19.56 -16.54 -12.50
N ASP A 24 -19.53 -15.26 -12.90
CA ASP A 24 -18.52 -14.30 -12.43
C ASP A 24 -18.61 -14.07 -10.92
N ARG A 25 -19.83 -14.04 -10.36
CA ARG A 25 -20.03 -13.90 -8.91
C ARG A 25 -19.49 -15.11 -8.13
N ALA A 26 -19.72 -16.32 -8.64
CA ALA A 26 -19.21 -17.54 -8.02
C ALA A 26 -17.68 -17.61 -8.09
N ALA A 27 -17.09 -17.33 -9.27
CA ALA A 27 -15.64 -17.26 -9.44
C ALA A 27 -15.02 -16.17 -8.54
N ALA A 28 -15.63 -14.99 -8.45
CA ALA A 28 -15.18 -13.93 -7.55
C ALA A 28 -15.24 -14.34 -6.08
N ALA A 29 -16.27 -15.09 -5.65
CA ALA A 29 -16.35 -15.62 -4.29
C ALA A 29 -15.25 -16.65 -4.01
N ALA A 30 -14.97 -17.55 -4.96
CA ALA A 30 -13.88 -18.51 -4.87
C ALA A 30 -12.51 -17.82 -4.79
N LEU A 31 -12.28 -16.80 -5.63
CA LEU A 31 -11.09 -15.96 -5.60
C LEU A 31 -10.88 -15.32 -4.23
N ARG A 32 -11.93 -14.68 -3.67
CA ARG A 32 -11.87 -14.08 -2.33
C ARG A 32 -11.51 -15.11 -1.26
N ARG A 33 -12.11 -16.30 -1.30
CA ARG A 33 -11.81 -17.38 -0.35
C ARG A 33 -10.36 -17.88 -0.47
N ALA A 34 -9.83 -17.98 -1.68
CA ALA A 34 -8.44 -18.35 -1.92
C ALA A 34 -7.48 -17.29 -1.37
N PHE A 35 -7.71 -16.02 -1.70
CA PHE A 35 -6.85 -14.91 -1.26
C PHE A 35 -6.91 -14.61 0.24
N ARG A 36 -7.99 -14.98 0.94
CA ARG A 36 -8.00 -14.96 2.42
C ARG A 36 -6.89 -15.84 3.03
N ARG A 37 -6.51 -16.92 2.34
CA ARG A 37 -5.44 -17.85 2.77
C ARG A 37 -4.06 -17.46 2.27
N HIS A 38 -3.96 -16.40 1.48
CA HIS A 38 -2.70 -15.89 0.97
C HIS A 38 -2.25 -14.73 1.87
N ALA A 39 -1.25 -14.99 2.72
CA ALA A 39 -0.69 -13.97 3.58
C ALA A 39 -0.01 -12.87 2.74
N ALA A 40 -0.23 -11.61 3.11
CA ALA A 40 0.36 -10.47 2.42
C ALA A 40 1.01 -9.52 3.43
N GLY A 41 2.11 -8.90 3.02
CA GLY A 41 2.70 -7.77 3.76
C GLY A 41 1.75 -6.59 3.76
N VAL A 42 1.73 -5.83 4.85
CA VAL A 42 0.90 -4.63 4.98
C VAL A 42 1.72 -3.40 4.65
N THR A 43 1.17 -2.54 3.81
CA THR A 43 1.77 -1.26 3.43
C THR A 43 0.81 -0.11 3.64
N ILE A 44 1.34 1.10 3.81
CA ILE A 44 0.57 2.34 3.66
C ILE A 44 1.12 3.12 2.48
N VAL A 45 0.23 3.50 1.58
CA VAL A 45 0.56 4.37 0.44
C VAL A 45 0.07 5.78 0.76
N THR A 46 0.95 6.77 0.66
CA THR A 46 0.61 8.18 0.84
C THR A 46 0.83 8.97 -0.45
N LEU A 47 0.01 10.00 -0.63
CA LEU A 47 0.08 10.94 -1.74
C LEU A 47 -0.23 12.34 -1.23
N THR A 48 0.19 13.34 -2.00
CA THR A 48 -0.24 14.72 -1.78
C THR A 48 -1.57 14.95 -2.49
N GLY A 49 -2.64 15.20 -1.71
CA GLY A 49 -3.95 15.56 -2.22
C GLY A 49 -4.16 17.06 -2.31
N ALA A 50 -5.20 17.48 -3.03
CA ALA A 50 -5.51 18.90 -3.23
C ALA A 50 -5.83 19.66 -1.92
N GLN A 51 -6.27 18.96 -0.88
CA GLN A 51 -6.66 19.53 0.42
C GLN A 51 -5.73 19.11 1.55
N GLY A 52 -4.59 18.49 1.23
CA GLY A 52 -3.65 17.98 2.22
C GLY A 52 -3.22 16.52 1.96
N PRO A 53 -2.48 15.92 2.90
CA PRO A 53 -1.97 14.57 2.74
C PRO A 53 -3.13 13.57 2.71
N VAL A 54 -2.99 12.58 1.85
CA VAL A 54 -3.91 11.44 1.79
C VAL A 54 -3.11 10.16 1.83
N GLY A 55 -3.73 9.08 2.30
CA GLY A 55 -3.08 7.78 2.29
C GLY A 55 -4.04 6.68 2.67
N PHE A 56 -3.67 5.46 2.34
CA PHE A 56 -4.50 4.27 2.54
C PHE A 56 -3.64 3.04 2.79
N THR A 57 -4.20 2.08 3.51
CA THR A 57 -3.58 0.77 3.70
C THR A 57 -3.77 -0.08 2.45
N ALA A 58 -2.72 -0.78 2.03
CA ALA A 58 -2.74 -1.69 0.90
C ALA A 58 -1.96 -2.97 1.21
N THR A 59 -2.49 -4.10 0.76
CA THR A 59 -1.85 -5.43 0.80
C THR A 59 -1.54 -5.95 -0.60
N SER A 60 -1.77 -5.14 -1.64
CA SER A 60 -1.56 -5.48 -3.05
C SER A 60 -0.22 -5.00 -3.61
N VAL A 61 0.61 -4.35 -2.77
CA VAL A 61 1.92 -3.88 -3.20
C VAL A 61 2.83 -5.07 -3.49
N ALA A 62 3.43 -5.09 -4.68
CA ALA A 62 4.38 -6.11 -5.08
C ALA A 62 5.58 -5.51 -5.82
N SER A 63 6.73 -6.16 -5.69
CA SER A 63 7.87 -5.91 -6.58
C SER A 63 7.52 -6.36 -7.99
N LEU A 64 7.75 -5.51 -8.99
CA LEU A 64 7.43 -5.78 -10.39
C LEU A 64 8.67 -5.97 -11.26
N SER A 65 9.71 -5.15 -11.07
CA SER A 65 10.96 -5.21 -11.83
C SER A 65 12.13 -4.71 -11.00
N GLN A 66 13.34 -5.20 -11.29
CA GLN A 66 14.57 -4.70 -10.67
C GLN A 66 15.31 -3.69 -11.58
N SER A 67 15.17 -3.80 -12.91
CA SER A 67 15.79 -2.89 -13.87
C SER A 67 14.80 -2.52 -14.98
N PRO A 68 14.16 -1.33 -14.94
CA PRO A 68 14.21 -0.36 -13.83
C PRO A 68 13.52 -0.90 -12.56
N PRO A 69 13.81 -0.32 -11.37
CA PRO A 69 13.19 -0.75 -10.12
C PRO A 69 11.72 -0.32 -10.07
N LEU A 70 10.80 -1.27 -10.27
CA LEU A 70 9.36 -1.02 -10.32
C LEU A 70 8.62 -1.76 -9.21
N VAL A 71 7.62 -1.09 -8.65
CA VAL A 71 6.59 -1.70 -7.81
C VAL A 71 5.23 -1.55 -8.49
N SER A 72 4.31 -2.46 -8.16
CA SER A 72 2.91 -2.36 -8.53
C SER A 72 2.02 -2.30 -7.30
N LEU A 73 0.85 -1.67 -7.44
CA LEU A 73 -0.26 -1.81 -6.50
C LEU A 73 -1.58 -1.81 -7.25
N SER A 74 -2.59 -2.46 -6.68
CA SER A 74 -3.97 -2.38 -7.17
C SER A 74 -4.81 -1.46 -6.30
N LEU A 75 -5.67 -0.67 -6.93
CA LEU A 75 -6.60 0.23 -6.27
C LEU A 75 -7.99 0.11 -6.89
N SER A 76 -9.03 -0.06 -6.09
CA SER A 76 -10.39 -0.12 -6.63
C SER A 76 -10.78 1.19 -7.31
N ALA A 77 -11.42 1.08 -8.48
CA ALA A 77 -11.93 2.20 -9.24
C ALA A 77 -12.99 3.02 -8.47
N GLY A 78 -13.65 2.42 -7.47
CA GLY A 78 -14.60 3.09 -6.58
C GLY A 78 -13.96 3.89 -5.45
N SER A 79 -12.63 3.85 -5.32
CA SER A 79 -11.92 4.50 -4.22
C SER A 79 -11.96 6.02 -4.28
N SER A 80 -12.19 6.66 -3.13
CA SER A 80 -12.10 8.11 -2.98
C SER A 80 -10.68 8.64 -3.25
N ILE A 81 -9.65 7.78 -3.25
CA ILE A 81 -8.28 8.17 -3.56
C ILE A 81 -8.03 8.29 -5.07
N VAL A 82 -8.87 7.69 -5.92
CA VAL A 82 -8.67 7.63 -7.38
C VAL A 82 -8.42 9.02 -8.00
N PRO A 83 -9.19 10.08 -7.70
CA PRO A 83 -8.91 11.42 -8.23
C PRO A 83 -7.52 11.94 -7.83
N THR A 84 -7.11 11.69 -6.59
CA THR A 84 -5.79 12.12 -6.10
C THR A 84 -4.68 11.32 -6.79
N LEU A 85 -4.85 10.01 -6.93
CA LEU A 85 -3.90 9.14 -7.64
C LEU A 85 -3.73 9.55 -9.12
N HIS A 86 -4.80 9.98 -9.78
CA HIS A 86 -4.73 10.45 -11.16
C HIS A 86 -3.98 11.78 -11.30
N ALA A 87 -4.08 12.66 -10.30
CA ALA A 87 -3.42 13.95 -10.31
C ALA A 87 -1.96 13.91 -9.79
N ALA A 88 -1.61 12.90 -8.98
CA ALA A 88 -0.29 12.80 -8.37
C ALA A 88 0.76 12.30 -9.37
N ASP A 89 1.97 12.86 -9.35
CA ASP A 89 3.11 12.32 -10.10
C ASP A 89 3.94 11.31 -9.28
N THR A 90 3.83 11.39 -7.96
CA THR A 90 4.61 10.62 -7.00
C THR A 90 3.75 10.08 -5.87
N LEU A 91 4.25 9.03 -5.21
CA LEU A 91 3.67 8.45 -4.01
C LEU A 91 4.79 7.94 -3.10
N VAL A 92 4.47 7.68 -1.84
CA VAL A 92 5.37 6.97 -0.92
C VAL A 92 4.69 5.70 -0.43
N VAL A 93 5.38 4.58 -0.60
CA VAL A 93 4.98 3.27 -0.08
C VAL A 93 5.75 3.01 1.20
N HIS A 94 5.03 2.82 2.31
CA HIS A 94 5.59 2.49 3.61
C HIS A 94 5.34 1.00 3.88
N LEU A 95 6.39 0.23 4.11
CA LEU A 95 6.29 -1.19 4.46
C LEU A 95 6.24 -1.27 5.99
N LEU A 96 5.15 -1.81 6.53
CA LEU A 96 4.89 -1.74 7.96
C LEU A 96 5.55 -2.88 8.74
N SER A 97 6.00 -2.57 9.96
CA SER A 97 6.49 -3.53 10.95
C SER A 97 5.39 -4.05 11.87
N HIS A 98 5.65 -5.17 12.51
CA HIS A 98 4.72 -5.92 13.37
C HIS A 98 4.11 -5.13 14.54
N ASP A 99 4.64 -3.97 14.89
CA ASP A 99 4.16 -3.09 15.95
C ASP A 99 3.21 -1.99 15.42
N GLN A 100 3.00 -1.91 14.11
CA GLN A 100 2.24 -0.82 13.46
C GLN A 100 0.80 -1.20 13.11
N HIS A 101 0.19 -2.11 13.87
CA HIS A 101 -1.18 -2.58 13.65
C HIS A 101 -2.19 -1.43 13.69
N ASP A 102 -2.10 -0.57 14.71
CA ASP A 102 -3.02 0.55 14.90
C ASP A 102 -2.90 1.59 13.77
N LEU A 103 -1.69 1.78 13.25
CA LEU A 103 -1.43 2.66 12.13
C LEU A 103 -2.06 2.08 10.85
N ALA A 104 -1.89 0.78 10.59
CA ALA A 104 -2.52 0.09 9.47
C ALA A 104 -4.07 0.16 9.55
N ALA A 105 -4.64 -0.08 10.73
CA ALA A 105 -6.08 -0.03 10.94
C ALA A 105 -6.64 1.39 10.71
N ARG A 106 -5.94 2.43 11.20
CA ARG A 106 -6.31 3.83 10.97
C ARG A 106 -6.35 4.19 9.49
N PHE A 107 -5.33 3.78 8.73
CA PHE A 107 -5.25 4.07 7.29
C PHE A 107 -6.21 3.21 6.44
N ALA A 108 -6.73 2.12 6.98
CA ALA A 108 -7.80 1.33 6.37
C ALA A 108 -9.20 1.89 6.70
N ALA A 109 -9.36 2.59 7.82
CA ALA A 109 -10.66 3.09 8.27
C ALA A 109 -11.27 4.11 7.29
N PRO A 110 -12.53 3.92 6.83
CA PRO A 110 -13.26 4.91 6.04
C PRO A 110 -13.55 6.17 6.84
N GLY A 111 -13.36 7.35 6.24
CA GLY A 111 -13.73 8.63 6.85
C GLY A 111 -12.90 9.07 8.06
N ALA A 112 -11.88 8.31 8.45
CA ALA A 112 -10.97 8.70 9.53
C ALA A 112 -10.05 9.86 9.12
N ASP A 113 -9.74 10.74 10.06
CA ASP A 113 -8.62 11.68 9.91
C ASP A 113 -7.29 10.91 10.14
N ARG A 114 -6.73 10.39 9.04
CA ARG A 114 -5.58 9.48 9.04
C ARG A 114 -4.27 10.16 9.46
N PHE A 115 -4.19 11.48 9.29
CA PHE A 115 -2.98 12.27 9.52
C PHE A 115 -3.04 13.12 10.79
N ALA A 116 -4.21 13.19 11.46
CA ALA A 116 -4.31 13.70 12.82
C ALA A 116 -3.57 12.83 13.84
N ALA A 117 -3.32 13.42 15.02
CA ALA A 117 -2.68 12.74 16.14
C ALA A 117 -3.34 11.38 16.44
N PRO A 118 -2.54 10.36 16.80
CA PRO A 118 -1.11 10.38 17.06
C PRO A 118 -0.24 10.05 15.82
N THR A 119 -0.79 10.08 14.60
CA THR A 119 0.00 9.80 13.39
C THR A 119 1.15 10.80 13.25
N ARG A 120 2.39 10.31 13.31
CA ARG A 120 3.59 11.14 13.12
C ARG A 120 4.00 11.13 11.66
N TRP A 121 3.98 12.30 11.04
CA TRP A 121 4.35 12.45 9.63
C TRP A 121 5.03 13.80 9.39
N ARG A 122 5.72 13.90 8.25
CA ARG A 122 6.27 15.15 7.74
C ARG A 122 6.20 15.17 6.22
N THR A 123 6.27 16.35 5.63
CA THR A 123 6.44 16.48 4.19
C THR A 123 7.91 16.28 3.82
N LEU A 124 8.19 15.47 2.80
CA LEU A 124 9.53 15.40 2.20
C LEU A 124 9.88 16.72 1.51
N GLY A 125 11.17 16.96 1.27
CA GLY A 125 11.60 18.13 0.48
C GLY A 125 11.03 18.15 -0.95
N THR A 126 10.60 16.98 -1.44
CA THR A 126 9.92 16.77 -2.72
C THR A 126 8.39 16.93 -2.66
N GLY A 127 7.81 17.07 -1.47
CA GLY A 127 6.39 17.40 -1.27
C GLY A 127 5.48 16.24 -0.83
N GLU A 128 5.95 14.99 -0.82
CA GLU A 128 5.13 13.84 -0.44
C GLU A 128 5.03 13.69 1.09
N PRO A 129 3.89 13.18 1.64
CA PRO A 129 3.76 12.90 3.06
C PRO A 129 4.52 11.62 3.43
N LEU A 130 5.50 11.73 4.33
CA LEU A 130 6.26 10.61 4.88
C LEU A 130 5.79 10.29 6.30
N LEU A 131 5.44 9.04 6.56
CA LEU A 131 5.16 8.54 7.91
C LEU A 131 6.47 8.26 8.64
N LEU A 132 6.66 8.87 9.81
CA LEU A 132 7.91 8.80 10.57
C LEU A 132 8.13 7.46 11.28
N ASP A 133 7.03 6.75 11.53
CA ASP A 133 7.06 5.49 12.26
C ASP A 133 7.41 4.30 11.36
N ALA A 134 7.30 4.44 10.04
CA ALA A 134 7.63 3.38 9.09
C ALA A 134 9.15 3.31 8.87
N ALA A 135 9.76 2.21 9.31
CA ALA A 135 11.20 1.99 9.19
C ALA A 135 11.67 1.72 7.75
N VAL A 136 10.77 1.27 6.89
CA VAL A 136 11.04 0.95 5.49
C VAL A 136 10.05 1.70 4.60
N TRP A 137 10.56 2.46 3.64
CA TRP A 137 9.72 3.16 2.66
C TRP A 137 10.40 3.34 1.31
N LEU A 138 9.58 3.49 0.29
CA LEU A 138 9.95 3.72 -1.11
C LEU A 138 9.23 4.97 -1.60
N ARG A 139 9.96 5.99 -2.02
CA ARG A 139 9.39 7.11 -2.79
C ARG A 139 9.41 6.70 -4.25
N CYS A 140 8.25 6.77 -4.88
CA CYS A 140 8.07 6.28 -6.24
C CYS A 140 7.49 7.37 -7.14
N ARG A 141 7.94 7.37 -8.40
CA ARG A 141 7.31 8.12 -9.49
C ARG A 141 6.31 7.23 -10.20
N ILE A 142 5.08 7.68 -10.35
CA ILE A 142 4.05 6.89 -11.04
C ILE A 142 4.35 6.86 -12.54
N ARG A 143 4.50 5.65 -13.08
CA ARG A 143 4.77 5.38 -14.49
C ARG A 143 3.47 5.23 -15.26
N ASP A 144 2.63 4.29 -14.81
CA ASP A 144 1.44 3.87 -15.52
C ASP A 144 0.26 3.64 -14.58
N ARG A 145 -0.94 3.83 -15.12
CA ARG A 145 -2.23 3.56 -14.48
C ARG A 145 -3.06 2.81 -15.49
N ILE A 146 -3.22 1.51 -15.27
CA ILE A 146 -3.79 0.58 -16.24
C ILE A 146 -5.15 0.13 -15.72
N PRO A 147 -6.26 0.34 -16.44
CA PRO A 147 -7.55 -0.23 -16.07
C PRO A 147 -7.44 -1.77 -16.04
N ALA A 148 -7.89 -2.38 -14.95
CA ALA A 148 -7.84 -3.82 -14.73
C ALA A 148 -9.13 -4.28 -14.04
N GLY A 149 -10.20 -4.45 -14.82
CA GLY A 149 -11.53 -4.76 -14.28
C GLY A 149 -12.08 -3.62 -13.43
N ASP A 150 -12.42 -3.92 -12.17
CA ASP A 150 -12.89 -2.96 -11.16
C ASP A 150 -11.77 -2.26 -10.37
N HIS A 151 -10.54 -2.43 -10.83
CA HIS A 151 -9.35 -1.85 -10.25
C HIS A 151 -8.50 -1.10 -11.28
N TRP A 152 -7.63 -0.24 -10.77
CA TRP A 152 -6.48 0.28 -11.45
C TRP A 152 -5.25 -0.49 -11.00
N LEU A 153 -4.44 -0.95 -11.95
CA LEU A 153 -3.06 -1.36 -11.69
C LEU A 153 -2.17 -0.12 -11.84
N VAL A 154 -1.54 0.28 -10.74
CA VAL A 154 -0.56 1.37 -10.74
C VAL A 154 0.82 0.75 -10.82
N VAL A 155 1.63 1.22 -11.77
CA VAL A 155 3.05 0.89 -11.86
C VAL A 155 3.83 2.13 -11.46
N ALA A 156 4.75 1.99 -10.51
CA ALA A 156 5.56 3.10 -10.04
C ALA A 156 7.05 2.70 -9.97
N GLU A 157 7.90 3.62 -10.42
CA GLU A 157 9.35 3.48 -10.40
C GLU A 157 9.90 3.99 -9.07
N VAL A 158 10.68 3.17 -8.38
CA VAL A 158 11.33 3.56 -7.13
C VAL A 158 12.47 4.52 -7.46
N VAL A 159 12.42 5.72 -6.89
CA VAL A 159 13.41 6.79 -7.13
C VAL A 159 14.24 7.11 -5.88
N GLU A 160 13.77 6.69 -4.71
CA GLU A 160 14.47 6.81 -3.43
C GLU A 160 13.88 5.80 -2.44
N SER A 161 14.70 5.28 -1.54
CA SER A 161 14.27 4.32 -0.52
C SER A 161 15.07 4.46 0.77
N ARG A 162 14.47 4.00 1.87
CA ARG A 162 15.13 3.83 3.16
C ARG A 162 14.77 2.46 3.72
N ALA A 163 15.76 1.72 4.19
CA ALA A 163 15.60 0.40 4.81
C ALA A 163 16.65 0.23 5.92
N GLU A 164 16.52 1.01 6.99
CA GLU A 164 17.59 1.13 8.00
C GLU A 164 17.56 0.06 9.10
N ARG A 165 16.43 -0.63 9.29
CA ARG A 165 16.28 -1.63 10.35
C ARG A 165 15.65 -2.91 9.81
N SER A 166 16.26 -4.03 10.17
CA SER A 166 15.62 -5.33 10.06
C SER A 166 14.58 -5.44 11.17
N VAL A 167 13.31 -5.25 10.81
CA VAL A 167 12.14 -5.35 11.71
C VAL A 167 11.21 -6.40 11.16
N ALA A 168 10.60 -7.21 12.04
CA ALA A 168 9.66 -8.22 11.58
C ALA A 168 8.46 -7.53 10.90
N PRO A 169 8.00 -8.03 9.74
CA PRO A 169 6.97 -7.36 8.96
C PRO A 169 5.60 -7.49 9.62
N LEU A 170 4.74 -6.51 9.35
CA LEU A 170 3.31 -6.68 9.55
C LEU A 170 2.73 -7.51 8.42
N VAL A 171 2.03 -8.58 8.78
CA VAL A 171 1.38 -9.50 7.86
C VAL A 171 -0.12 -9.45 8.10
N TYR A 172 -0.90 -9.47 7.02
CA TYR A 172 -2.34 -9.68 7.06
C TYR A 172 -2.69 -11.06 6.49
N HIS A 173 -3.46 -11.83 7.24
CA HIS A 173 -3.86 -13.18 6.88
C HIS A 173 -5.22 -13.52 7.50
N ASP A 174 -6.14 -14.04 6.68
CA ASP A 174 -7.50 -14.47 7.08
C ASP A 174 -8.27 -13.49 7.98
N GLY A 175 -8.17 -12.18 7.68
CA GLY A 175 -8.88 -11.15 8.45
C GLY A 175 -8.15 -10.63 9.68
N GLY A 176 -6.97 -11.18 10.01
CA GLY A 176 -6.18 -10.79 11.17
C GLY A 176 -4.81 -10.22 10.82
N TYR A 177 -4.26 -9.43 11.73
CA TYR A 177 -2.87 -9.02 11.72
C TYR A 177 -1.99 -10.04 12.45
N GLY A 178 -0.78 -10.24 11.94
CA GLY A 178 0.25 -11.06 12.55
C GLY A 178 1.64 -10.61 12.09
N THR A 179 2.64 -11.44 12.36
CA THR A 179 4.00 -11.17 11.92
C THR A 179 4.71 -12.45 11.47
N PHE A 180 5.75 -12.29 10.67
CA PHE A 180 6.63 -13.38 10.32
C PHE A 180 7.63 -13.62 11.46
N VAL A 181 7.55 -14.81 12.07
CA VAL A 181 8.55 -15.29 13.02
C VAL A 181 9.45 -16.25 12.24
N GLY A 182 10.61 -15.75 11.81
CA GLY A 182 11.63 -16.58 11.18
C GLY A 182 12.38 -17.44 12.21
N PRO A 183 13.16 -18.44 11.76
CA PRO A 183 14.18 -19.02 12.63
C PRO A 183 15.12 -17.90 13.11
N ALA A 184 15.59 -17.97 14.36
CA ALA A 184 16.43 -16.94 14.97
C ALA A 184 17.78 -16.84 14.22
N THR A 185 17.85 -16.02 13.17
CA THR A 185 19.08 -15.71 12.46
C THR A 185 19.10 -14.23 12.16
N GLY A 186 20.09 -13.53 12.73
CA GLY A 186 20.38 -12.15 12.43
C GLY A 186 20.60 -11.97 10.93
N VAL A 187 19.75 -11.16 10.32
CA VAL A 187 19.95 -10.70 8.95
C VAL A 187 21.12 -9.71 9.00
N PRO A 188 22.26 -9.96 8.33
CA PRO A 188 23.32 -8.98 8.24
C PRO A 188 22.78 -7.72 7.54
N PRO A 189 23.32 -6.52 7.85
CA PRO A 189 22.86 -5.28 7.22
C PRO A 189 22.92 -5.42 5.69
N VAL A 190 21.83 -5.08 5.02
CA VAL A 190 21.79 -5.03 3.56
C VAL A 190 22.76 -3.92 3.15
N GLU A 191 23.91 -4.31 2.58
CA GLU A 191 24.91 -3.36 2.13
C GLU A 191 24.28 -2.47 1.06
N ALA A 192 24.29 -1.16 1.30
CA ALA A 192 23.76 -0.17 0.37
C ALA A 192 24.47 -0.36 -0.97
N ALA A 193 23.71 -0.71 -2.02
CA ALA A 193 24.24 -0.78 -3.37
C ALA A 193 24.79 0.60 -3.74
N THR A 194 26.12 0.73 -3.65
CA THR A 194 26.85 1.90 -4.11
C THR A 194 26.68 1.95 -5.63
N PRO A 195 26.33 3.11 -6.22
CA PRO A 195 26.26 3.22 -7.68
C PRO A 195 27.64 2.87 -8.26
N ALA A 196 27.66 1.91 -9.18
CA ALA A 196 28.87 1.44 -9.83
C ALA A 196 29.60 2.62 -10.49
N ALA A 197 30.83 2.86 -10.03
CA ALA A 197 31.79 3.68 -10.75
C ALA A 197 32.11 3.05 -12.12
N PRO A 198 32.55 3.83 -13.13
CA PRO A 198 32.89 3.30 -14.43
C PRO A 198 34.04 2.31 -14.31
N GLN A 199 33.89 1.13 -14.93
CA GLN A 199 34.95 0.12 -15.01
C GLN A 199 35.92 0.49 -16.14
N ASP A 200 37.09 0.99 -15.78
CA ASP A 200 38.27 0.94 -16.64
C ASP A 200 39.00 -0.39 -16.41
N GLY A 201 39.25 -1.12 -17.49
CA GLY A 201 39.71 -2.51 -17.45
C GLY A 201 41.19 -2.71 -17.12
N GLY A 202 41.51 -3.95 -16.77
CA GLY A 202 42.87 -4.51 -16.92
C GLY A 202 43.32 -5.45 -15.80
N GLY A 203 43.47 -6.75 -16.13
CA GLY A 203 44.66 -7.53 -15.78
C GLY A 203 44.61 -8.50 -14.60
N ASP A 204 44.42 -9.79 -14.93
CA ASP A 204 45.19 -10.99 -14.58
C ASP A 204 45.84 -11.16 -13.19
N GLY A 205 45.62 -12.35 -12.59
CA GLY A 205 46.53 -12.92 -11.59
C GLY A 205 45.95 -14.04 -10.73
N ASP A 206 46.36 -15.28 -11.03
CA ASP A 206 46.08 -16.54 -10.33
C ASP A 206 46.49 -16.56 -8.84
N GLY A 207 45.84 -17.41 -8.03
CA GLY A 207 46.34 -17.72 -6.68
C GLY A 207 45.43 -18.60 -5.81
N SER A 208 45.75 -19.89 -5.78
CA SER A 208 45.11 -21.01 -5.09
C SER A 208 45.10 -20.98 -3.55
N GLY A 209 44.09 -21.64 -2.96
CA GLY A 209 44.29 -22.55 -1.81
C GLY A 209 43.81 -22.08 -0.42
N GLY A 210 43.02 -22.92 0.27
CA GLY A 210 42.84 -22.84 1.73
C GLY A 210 41.55 -23.43 2.27
N SER A 211 41.67 -24.58 2.96
CA SER A 211 40.60 -25.43 3.51
C SER A 211 40.30 -25.14 4.99
N ALA A 212 39.14 -25.66 5.44
CA ALA A 212 38.80 -26.19 6.77
C ALA A 212 38.11 -25.29 7.82
N GLY A 213 37.08 -25.87 8.47
CA GLY A 213 36.65 -25.47 9.82
C GLY A 213 35.18 -25.68 10.16
N ASN A 214 34.82 -26.88 10.60
CA ASN A 214 33.48 -27.31 11.06
C ASN A 214 33.21 -26.89 12.53
N GLY A 215 31.95 -26.66 12.93
CA GLY A 215 31.57 -26.38 14.32
C GLY A 215 30.06 -26.49 14.59
N ARG A 216 29.67 -27.43 15.46
CA ARG A 216 28.32 -27.98 15.69
C ARG A 216 27.72 -27.51 17.03
N ALA A 217 26.42 -27.79 17.21
CA ALA A 217 25.59 -27.79 18.45
C ALA A 217 24.90 -26.46 18.81
N GLY A 218 23.69 -26.41 19.38
CA GLY A 218 22.80 -27.42 19.96
C GLY A 218 21.45 -26.78 20.38
N ASN A 219 20.50 -27.64 20.74
CA ASN A 219 19.04 -27.47 20.76
C ASN A 219 18.47 -26.71 22.00
N GLY A 220 17.24 -26.19 21.91
CA GLY A 220 16.49 -25.69 23.09
C GLY A 220 15.01 -25.42 22.82
N ARG A 221 14.13 -26.31 23.29
CA ARG A 221 12.66 -26.24 23.23
C ARG A 221 12.08 -25.32 24.30
N GLY A 222 10.92 -24.73 24.05
CA GLY A 222 10.10 -24.04 25.07
C GLY A 222 8.72 -23.66 24.52
N ASP A 223 7.71 -24.43 24.90
CA ASP A 223 6.28 -24.32 24.61
C ASP A 223 5.61 -23.25 25.51
N GLY A 224 4.42 -22.76 25.12
CA GLY A 224 3.57 -21.97 26.02
C GLY A 224 2.71 -20.91 25.34
N GLY A 225 1.53 -21.32 24.83
CA GLY A 225 0.54 -20.41 24.23
C GLY A 225 -0.18 -19.48 25.21
N ARG A 226 -0.91 -18.51 24.65
CA ARG A 226 -2.16 -17.95 25.18
C ARG A 226 -2.88 -17.19 24.07
N SER A 227 -4.01 -17.75 23.65
CA SER A 227 -5.00 -17.08 22.80
C SER A 227 -5.72 -16.04 23.66
N VAL A 228 -5.65 -14.77 23.26
CA VAL A 228 -6.41 -13.68 23.87
C VAL A 228 -7.35 -13.16 22.78
N GLY A 229 -8.65 -13.20 23.07
CA GLY A 229 -9.73 -12.86 22.15
C GLY A 229 -9.51 -11.51 21.48
N GLY A 230 -9.49 -11.51 20.15
CA GLY A 230 -9.36 -10.31 19.33
C GLY A 230 -10.64 -9.46 19.38
N PRO A 231 -10.51 -8.13 19.17
CA PRO A 231 -11.63 -7.21 19.06
C PRO A 231 -12.54 -7.56 17.86
N PRO A 232 -13.79 -7.07 17.82
CA PRO A 232 -14.74 -7.40 16.76
C PRO A 232 -14.20 -7.04 15.38
N ALA A 233 -14.47 -7.93 14.42
CA ALA A 233 -14.03 -7.82 13.04
C ALA A 233 -14.42 -6.46 12.42
N PRO A 234 -13.50 -5.78 11.70
CA PRO A 234 -13.89 -4.65 10.86
C PRO A 234 -14.80 -5.14 9.73
N ASP A 235 -15.86 -4.36 9.49
CA ASP A 235 -16.92 -4.60 8.50
C ASP A 235 -16.36 -4.94 7.10
N GLU A 236 -17.01 -5.91 6.44
CA GLU A 236 -16.58 -6.75 5.32
C GLU A 236 -16.41 -6.03 3.96
N GLY A 237 -15.71 -4.91 3.92
CA GLY A 237 -15.82 -3.94 2.82
C GLY A 237 -14.63 -3.72 1.88
N ASP A 238 -13.43 -4.28 2.10
CA ASP A 238 -12.24 -3.76 1.41
C ASP A 238 -11.28 -4.81 0.81
N LEU A 239 -11.70 -5.35 -0.34
CA LEU A 239 -10.82 -5.53 -1.49
C LEU A 239 -11.18 -4.48 -2.56
N GLY A 240 -11.62 -3.29 -2.13
CA GLY A 240 -12.10 -2.26 -3.02
C GLY A 240 -13.25 -1.45 -2.43
N ILE A 241 -12.90 -0.24 -2.02
CA ILE A 241 -13.79 0.84 -1.60
C ILE A 241 -15.07 0.89 -2.44
N ARG A 242 -16.21 0.65 -1.78
CA ARG A 242 -17.54 0.93 -2.32
C ARG A 242 -17.91 2.40 -2.10
N ALA A 243 -18.13 3.13 -3.19
CA ALA A 243 -18.98 4.33 -3.17
C ALA A 243 -20.46 3.90 -3.05
N ARG A 244 -21.17 4.34 -2.01
CA ARG A 244 -22.64 4.22 -1.95
C ARG A 244 -23.29 5.36 -2.75
N ARG A 245 -24.37 5.02 -3.47
CA ARG A 245 -25.28 5.94 -4.18
C ARG A 245 -25.82 7.01 -3.23
N ALA A 246 -25.72 8.28 -3.64
CA ALA A 246 -26.48 9.36 -3.02
C ALA A 246 -27.99 9.14 -3.26
N THR A 247 -28.76 8.96 -2.19
CA THR A 247 -30.22 9.12 -2.20
C THR A 247 -30.56 10.58 -2.42
N ARG A 248 -31.41 10.85 -3.43
CA ARG A 248 -31.97 12.18 -3.70
C ARG A 248 -32.71 12.70 -2.46
N PRO A 249 -32.51 13.95 -2.02
CA PRO A 249 -33.38 14.53 -1.02
C PRO A 249 -34.80 14.70 -1.57
N VAL A 250 -35.78 14.27 -0.78
CA VAL A 250 -37.20 14.57 -0.95
C VAL A 250 -37.37 16.09 -0.83
N ARG A 251 -37.98 16.73 -1.85
CA ARG A 251 -38.38 18.14 -1.77
C ARG A 251 -39.49 18.29 -0.72
N PRO A 252 -39.41 19.26 0.21
CA PRO A 252 -40.55 19.63 1.03
C PRO A 252 -41.63 20.27 0.14
N GLY A 253 -42.90 19.93 0.44
CA GLY A 253 -44.08 20.27 -0.35
C GLY A 253 -44.27 21.78 -0.52
N ARG A 254 -44.75 22.16 -1.71
CA ARG A 254 -45.31 23.51 -1.93
C ARG A 254 -46.65 23.60 -1.22
N SER A 255 -46.71 24.45 -0.21
CA SER A 255 -47.94 25.02 0.33
C SER A 255 -48.66 25.81 -0.76
N THR A 256 -49.92 25.46 -1.02
CA THR A 256 -50.89 26.22 -1.80
C THR A 256 -51.18 27.57 -1.15
N PRO A 257 -51.24 28.69 -1.88
CA PRO A 257 -51.94 29.86 -1.39
C PRO A 257 -53.43 29.75 -1.72
N THR A 258 -54.23 29.87 -0.66
CA THR A 258 -55.67 30.10 -0.65
C THR A 258 -56.04 31.27 -1.56
N LYS A 259 -57.09 31.09 -2.36
CA LYS A 259 -57.70 32.12 -3.19
C LYS A 259 -58.94 32.66 -2.46
N ASP A 260 -58.77 33.78 -1.78
CA ASP A 260 -59.81 34.73 -1.34
C ASP A 260 -59.26 36.11 -1.73
N GLY A 261 -59.92 37.05 -2.39
CA GLY A 261 -61.33 37.28 -2.69
C GLY A 261 -61.49 38.80 -2.75
N ARG A 262 -61.70 39.36 -3.96
CA ARG A 262 -62.43 40.60 -4.28
C ARG A 262 -62.33 40.87 -5.78
#